data_AF-A0A3E0PLE7-F1
#
_entry.id   AF-A0A3E0PLE7-F1
#
_cell.length_a   1.000
_cell.length_b   1.000
_cell.length_c   1.000
_cell.angle_alpha   90.00
_cell.angle_beta   90.00
_cell.angle_gamma   90.00
#
_symmetry.space_group_name_H-M   'P 1'
#
loop_
_entity.id
_entity.type
_entity.pdbx_description
1 polymer ?
#
loop_
_entity_poly.entity_id
_entity_poly.type
_entity_poly.pdbx_seq_one_letter_code
_entity_poly.pdbx_strand_id
1 'polypeptide(L)' 'MPSQVMHHLRTAFDESGLSLDELGQRMGYPKESARKSAWQFFRSTDPRLSMIEKCAVALGLDVQIVESTGKKKRGK' A
#
# COMPACT_ATOMS: atom_id res chain seq x y z
N MET A 1 14.62 2.85 -11.19
CA MET A 1 13.37 3.64 -11.17
C MET A 1 12.46 3.01 -10.14
N PRO A 2 11.96 3.75 -9.12
CA PRO A 2 10.90 3.20 -8.28
C PRO A 2 9.72 2.83 -9.19
N SER A 3 9.11 1.66 -8.97
CA SER A 3 7.97 1.21 -9.76
C SER A 3 6.85 2.25 -9.68
N GLN A 4 6.15 2.51 -10.80
CA GLN A 4 5.04 3.48 -10.86
C GLN A 4 3.98 3.21 -9.77
N VAL A 5 3.83 1.94 -9.39
CA VAL A 5 2.99 1.47 -8.30
C VAL A 5 3.37 2.09 -6.94
N MET A 6 4.66 2.11 -6.60
CA MET A 6 5.13 2.71 -5.34
C MET A 6 4.91 4.22 -5.29
N HIS A 7 5.02 4.89 -6.43
CA HIS A 7 4.69 6.32 -6.54
C HIS A 7 3.21 6.58 -6.29
N HIS A 8 2.33 5.76 -6.88
CA HIS A 8 0.89 5.82 -6.64
C HIS A 8 0.52 5.55 -5.17
N LEU A 9 1.09 4.50 -4.57
CA LEU A 9 0.84 4.18 -3.16
C LEU A 9 1.29 5.31 -2.23
N ARG A 10 2.44 5.94 -2.53
CA ARG A 10 2.95 7.06 -1.72
C ARG A 10 2.07 8.29 -1.84
N THR A 11 1.55 8.57 -3.03
CA THR A 11 0.59 9.67 -3.26
C THR A 11 -0.72 9.41 -2.52
N ALA A 12 -1.29 8.22 -2.67
CA ALA A 12 -2.54 7.86 -1.98
C ALA A 12 -2.38 7.81 -0.45
N PHE A 13 -1.21 7.42 0.06
CA PHE A 13 -0.91 7.48 1.48
C PHE A 13 -0.91 8.92 2.00
N ASP A 14 -0.31 9.85 1.23
CA ASP A 14 -0.31 11.28 1.54
C ASP A 14 -1.74 11.86 1.53
N GLU A 15 -2.53 11.56 0.49
CA GLU A 15 -3.93 11.98 0.37
C GLU A 15 -4.83 11.38 1.47
N SER A 16 -4.52 10.16 1.94
CA SER A 16 -5.30 9.52 2.99
C SER A 16 -5.07 10.15 4.37
N GLY A 17 -4.01 10.93 4.57
CA GLY A 17 -3.68 11.57 5.85
C GLY A 17 -3.36 10.59 6.99
N LEU A 18 -3.08 9.32 6.66
CA LEU A 18 -2.78 8.29 7.65
C LEU A 18 -1.35 8.40 8.17
N SER A 19 -1.15 8.03 9.43
CA SER A 19 0.20 7.85 9.96
C SER A 19 0.77 6.48 9.56
N LEU A 20 2.10 6.37 9.51
CA LEU A 20 2.80 5.09 9.25
C LEU A 20 2.40 3.99 10.26
N ASP A 21 2.08 4.38 11.48
CA ASP A 21 1.58 3.46 12.51
C ASP A 21 0.20 2.90 12.15
N GLU A 22 -0.76 3.77 11.84
CA GLU A 22 -2.10 3.39 11.40
C GLU A 22 -2.09 2.54 10.13
N LEU A 23 -1.25 2.91 9.16
CA LEU A 23 -1.07 2.11 7.95
C LEU A 23 -0.53 0.72 8.30
N GLY A 24 0.50 0.63 9.13
CA GLY A 24 1.07 -0.65 9.55
C GLY A 24 0.05 -1.52 10.30
N GLN A 25 -0.74 -0.92 11.18
CA GLN A 25 -1.82 -1.62 11.89
C GLN A 25 -2.88 -2.14 10.91
N ARG A 26 -3.30 -1.33 9.92
CA ARG A 26 -4.26 -1.75 8.87
C ARG A 26 -3.70 -2.82 7.93
N MET A 27 -2.39 -2.83 7.70
CA MET A 27 -1.71 -3.91 6.97
C MET A 27 -1.65 -5.23 7.78
N GLY A 28 -2.06 -5.21 9.06
CA GLY A 28 -2.08 -6.36 9.95
C GLY A 28 -0.80 -6.55 10.77
N TYR A 29 0.07 -5.53 10.86
CA TYR A 29 1.23 -5.58 11.75
C TYR A 29 0.84 -5.26 13.19
N PRO A 30 1.52 -5.87 14.18
CA PRO A 30 1.34 -5.50 15.58
C PRO A 30 1.76 -4.05 15.81
N LYS A 31 1.03 -3.32 16.65
CA LYS A 31 1.24 -1.89 16.92
C LYS A 31 2.70 -1.53 17.23
N GLU A 32 3.38 -2.38 17.99
CA GLU A 32 4.79 -2.22 18.36
C GLU A 32 5.75 -2.17 17.16
N SER A 33 5.40 -2.84 16.06
CA SER A 33 6.20 -2.90 14.84
C SER A 33 5.54 -2.22 13.63
N ALA A 34 4.29 -1.78 13.74
CA ALA A 34 3.48 -1.26 12.65
C ALA A 34 4.17 -0.10 11.91
N ARG A 35 4.59 0.93 12.66
CA ARG A 35 5.33 2.07 12.12
C ARG A 35 6.61 1.67 11.40
N LYS A 36 7.41 0.77 12.00
CA LYS A 36 8.70 0.34 11.45
C LYS A 36 8.51 -0.46 10.17
N SER A 37 7.56 -1.40 10.17
CA SER A 37 7.23 -2.23 9.01
C SER A 37 6.73 -1.40 7.84
N ALA A 38 5.81 -0.46 8.08
CA ALA A 38 5.30 0.46 7.05
C ALA A 38 6.41 1.36 6.49
N TRP A 39 7.29 1.89 7.36
CA TRP A 39 8.43 2.70 6.92
C TRP A 39 9.43 1.89 6.07
N GLN A 40 9.75 0.66 6.50
CA GLN A 40 10.61 -0.24 5.72
C GLN A 40 9.99 -0.58 4.37
N PHE A 41 8.67 -0.79 4.30
CA PHE A 41 7.95 -1.02 3.05
C PHE A 41 8.17 0.14 2.06
N PHE A 42 7.95 1.39 2.48
CA PHE A 42 8.16 2.55 1.60
C PHE A 42 9.62 2.81 1.20
N ARG A 43 10.57 2.22 1.93
CA ARG A 43 12.01 2.31 1.67
C ARG A 43 12.54 1.13 0.86
N SER A 44 11.79 0.04 0.76
CA SER A 44 12.13 -1.12 -0.05
C SER A 44 12.06 -0.78 -1.54
N THR A 45 13.10 -1.17 -2.28
CA THR A 45 13.18 -0.97 -3.73
C THR A 45 12.27 -1.93 -4.50
N ASP A 46 12.02 -3.12 -3.94
CA ASP A 46 11.19 -4.17 -4.56
C ASP A 46 10.30 -4.85 -3.49
N PRO A 47 9.18 -4.23 -3.10
CA PRO A 47 8.23 -4.87 -2.22
C PRO A 47 7.50 -6.00 -2.94
N ARG A 48 7.23 -7.10 -2.22
CA ARG A 48 6.41 -8.19 -2.76
C ARG A 48 5.00 -7.72 -3.13
N LEU A 49 4.42 -8.31 -4.18
CA LEU A 49 3.06 -8.00 -4.65
C LEU A 49 2.03 -8.09 -3.52
N SER A 50 2.04 -9.15 -2.70
CA SER A 50 1.12 -9.27 -1.57
C SER A 50 1.24 -8.15 -0.53
N MET A 51 2.40 -7.48 -0.45
CA MET A 51 2.59 -6.34 0.43
C MET A 51 1.97 -5.07 -0.14
N ILE A 52 2.11 -4.90 -1.46
CA ILE A 52 1.46 -3.83 -2.22
C ILE A 52 -0.06 -3.97 -2.12
N GLU A 53 -0.58 -5.19 -2.30
CA GLU A 53 -2.02 -5.47 -2.16
C GLU A 53 -2.54 -5.12 -0.77
N LYS A 54 -1.84 -5.54 0.30
CA LYS A 54 -2.21 -5.19 1.68
C LYS A 54 -2.19 -3.69 1.93
N CYS A 55 -1.20 -2.99 1.39
CA CYS A 55 -1.10 -1.53 1.51
C CYS A 55 -2.24 -0.84 0.76
N ALA A 56 -2.54 -1.26 -0.46
CA ALA A 56 -3.66 -0.75 -1.26
C ALA A 56 -5.00 -0.95 -0.53
N VAL A 57 -5.27 -2.16 -0.02
CA VAL A 57 -6.47 -2.45 0.77
C VAL A 57 -6.53 -1.60 2.05
N ALA A 58 -5.41 -1.43 2.75
CA ALA A 58 -5.32 -0.58 3.94
C ALA A 58 -5.62 0.91 3.67
N LEU A 59 -5.28 1.37 2.46
CA LEU A 59 -5.58 2.70 1.94
C LEU A 59 -6.99 2.80 1.32
N GLY A 60 -7.73 1.70 1.25
CA GLY A 60 -9.04 1.66 0.58
C GLY A 60 -8.95 1.79 -0.95
N LEU A 61 -7.77 1.59 -1.52
CA LEU A 61 -7.56 1.55 -2.96
C LEU A 61 -7.96 0.17 -3.48
N ASP A 62 -8.77 0.17 -4.54
CA ASP A 62 -9.03 -1.05 -5.28
C ASP A 62 -7.72 -1.50 -5.96
N VAL A 63 -7.23 -2.69 -5.58
CA VAL A 63 -5.94 -3.27 -6.03
C VAL A 63 -5.82 -3.33 -7.57
N GLN A 64 -6.93 -3.19 -8.29
CA GLN A 64 -6.96 -3.04 -9.74
C GLN A 64 -6.09 -1.89 -10.28
N ILE A 65 -5.71 -0.90 -9.46
CA ILE A 65 -4.77 0.15 -9.89
C ILE A 65 -3.34 -0.39 -10.11
N VAL A 66 -2.95 -1.44 -9.40
CA VAL A 66 -1.63 -2.07 -9.57
C VAL A 66 -1.54 -2.81 -10.92
N GLU A 67 -2.68 -3.21 -11.48
CA GLU A 67 -2.81 -3.93 -12.75
C GLU A 67 -3.43 -3.08 -13.86
N SER A 68 -3.37 -1.74 -13.81
CA SER A 68 -3.79 -0.90 -14.95
C SER A 68 -2.77 -0.90 -16.11
N THR A 69 -2.26 -2.09 -16.41
CA THR A 69 -2.28 -2.67 -17.76
C THR A 69 -3.41 -3.73 -17.84
N GLY A 70 -4.69 -3.32 -17.74
CA GLY A 70 -5.84 -4.16 -18.13
C GLY A 70 -6.89 -4.51 -17.07
N LYS A 71 -8.04 -3.83 -17.15
CA LYS A 71 -9.42 -4.27 -16.81
C LYS A 71 -9.61 -5.38 -15.75
N LYS A 72 -10.39 -5.12 -14.67
CA LYS A 72 -11.73 -5.74 -14.44
C LYS A 72 -12.42 -5.40 -13.10
N LYS A 73 -13.54 -4.68 -13.25
CA LYS A 73 -14.78 -4.71 -12.43
C LYS A 73 -14.85 -5.87 -11.42
N ARG A 74 -15.19 -5.55 -10.17
CA ARG A 74 -15.97 -6.46 -9.32
C ARG A 74 -17.27 -5.80 -8.91
N GLY A 75 -18.35 -6.36 -9.46
CA GLY A 75 -19.71 -6.04 -9.08
C GLY A 75 -20.21 -6.97 -7.97
N LYS A 76 -21.13 -6.38 -7.21
CA LYS A 76 -22.25 -6.92 -6.43
C LYS A 76 -21.99 -7.98 -5.37
#